data_AF-A0AAD8NAD5-F1
#
_entry.id   AF-A0AAD8NAD5-F1
#
_cell.length_a   1.000
_cell.length_b   1.000
_cell.length_c   1.000
_cell.angle_alpha   90.00
_cell.angle_beta   90.00
_cell.angle_gamma   90.00
#
_symmetry.space_group_name_H-M   'P 1'
#
loop_
_entity.id
_entity.type
_entity.pdbx_description
1 polymer ?
#
loop_
_entity_poly.entity_id
_entity_poly.type
_entity_poly.pdbx_seq_one_letter_code
_entity_poly.pdbx_strand_id
1 'polypeptide(L)'
;MVMSLQLKELKKKLSGYSAVLRSYWKLEVKNPMHNHSPIENLEGHAYARRLAVEEKRLIGELADQDIPARSIWSAIMKKNPGKRLPF
;
A
#
# COMPACT_ATOMS: atom_id res chain seq x y z
N MET A 1 22.43 -4.18 27.37
CA MET A 1 22.27 -2.78 26.93
C MET A 1 21.11 -2.74 25.94
N VAL A 2 19.94 -2.25 26.36
CA VAL A 2 18.76 -2.18 25.48
C VAL A 2 18.82 -0.86 24.72
N MET A 3 19.14 -0.90 23.43
CA MET A 3 19.07 0.29 22.59
C MET A 3 17.62 0.56 22.22
N SER A 4 17.03 1.56 22.87
CA SER A 4 15.76 2.17 22.50
C SER A 4 15.88 2.82 21.11
N LEU A 5 15.25 2.24 20.10
CA LEU A 5 15.05 2.89 18.80
C LEU A 5 13.95 3.95 18.97
N GLN A 6 14.32 5.20 19.22
CA GLN A 6 13.41 6.33 19.02
C GLN A 6 13.18 6.50 17.51
N LEU A 7 12.01 6.07 17.04
CA LEU A 7 11.51 6.39 15.71
C LEU A 7 11.29 7.92 15.65
N LYS A 8 12.29 8.66 15.14
CA LYS A 8 12.09 10.04 14.69
C LYS A 8 11.21 9.99 13.44
N GLU A 9 9.91 10.18 13.64
CA GLU A 9 8.91 10.31 12.57
C GLU A 9 9.26 11.52 11.67
N LEU A 10 9.94 11.27 10.54
CA LEU A 10 10.14 12.28 9.51
C LEU A 10 8.81 12.45 8.75
N LYS A 11 8.07 13.53 9.06
CA LYS A 11 6.84 13.89 8.33
C LYS A 11 7.20 14.27 6.88
N LYS A 12 7.05 13.32 5.95
CA LYS A 12 7.11 13.58 4.51
C LYS A 12 6.00 14.60 4.16
N LYS A 13 6.33 15.70 3.49
CA LYS A 13 5.37 16.74 3.11
C LYS A 13 5.35 16.89 1.59
N LEU A 14 4.28 16.40 0.98
CA LEU A 14 3.93 16.65 -0.40
C LEU A 14 2.92 17.80 -0.44
N SER A 15 3.13 18.78 -1.31
CA SER A 15 2.13 19.81 -1.59
C SER A 15 1.80 19.80 -3.07
N GLY A 16 0.50 19.77 -3.39
CA GLY A 16 -0.03 19.94 -4.73
C GLY A 16 -0.84 21.23 -4.82
N TYR A 17 -0.77 21.90 -5.97
CA TYR A 17 -1.65 23.02 -6.31
C TYR A 17 -2.02 22.93 -7.79
N SER A 18 -3.25 23.35 -8.11
CA SER A 18 -3.68 23.58 -9.48
C SER A 18 -3.25 24.99 -9.87
N ALA A 19 -2.45 25.12 -10.94
CA ALA A 19 -2.16 26.43 -11.50
C ALA A 19 -3.36 26.81 -12.37
N VAL A 20 -4.30 27.61 -11.87
CA VAL A 20 -5.54 27.98 -12.61
C VAL A 20 -5.24 28.61 -13.99
N LEU A 21 -4.02 29.14 -14.20
CA LEU A 21 -3.55 29.71 -15.46
C LEU A 21 -3.02 28.70 -16.49
N ARG A 22 -2.77 27.44 -16.10
CA ARG A 22 -2.28 26.40 -17.01
C ARG A 22 -2.85 25.06 -16.57
N SER A 23 -3.59 24.37 -17.44
CA SER A 23 -4.33 23.12 -17.18
C SER A 23 -3.46 21.90 -16.82
N TYR A 24 -2.57 22.02 -15.84
CA TYR A 24 -1.75 20.95 -15.30
C TYR A 24 -1.64 21.04 -13.77
N TRP A 25 -1.41 19.88 -13.16
CA TRP A 25 -1.11 19.74 -11.75
C TRP A 25 0.40 19.91 -11.52
N LYS A 26 0.78 20.73 -10.55
CA LYS A 26 2.17 20.80 -10.09
C LYS A 26 2.30 20.11 -8.72
N LEU A 27 3.13 19.08 -8.66
CA LEU A 27 3.54 18.41 -7.42
C LEU A 27 4.95 18.86 -7.05
N GLU A 28 5.15 19.26 -5.81
CA GLU A 28 6.46 19.67 -5.27
C GLU A 28 6.78 18.87 -4.01
N VAL A 29 7.96 18.24 -3.99
CA VAL A 29 8.50 17.52 -2.82
C VAL A 29 9.30 18.49 -1.97
N LYS A 30 8.77 18.88 -0.81
CA LYS A 30 9.40 19.90 0.06
C LYS A 30 10.45 19.34 1.03
N ASN A 31 10.45 18.03 1.28
CA ASN A 31 11.44 17.38 2.12
C ASN A 31 11.75 15.97 1.56
N PRO A 32 12.86 15.80 0.82
CA PRO A 32 13.21 14.51 0.23
C PRO A 32 13.90 13.57 1.23
N MET A 33 14.21 14.01 2.46
CA MET A 33 14.93 13.16 3.40
C MET A 33 14.07 11.98 3.88
N HIS A 34 14.69 10.81 3.87
CA HIS A 34 14.15 9.58 4.41
C HIS A 34 15.10 9.03 5.46
N ASN A 35 14.57 8.41 6.50
CA ASN A 35 15.35 7.71 7.53
C ASN A 35 15.71 6.28 7.12
N HIS A 36 15.42 5.91 5.87
CA HIS A 36 15.70 4.60 5.29
C HIS A 36 15.98 4.78 3.80
N SER A 37 16.71 3.85 3.20
CA SER A 37 16.89 3.80 1.75
C SER A 37 15.54 3.54 1.05
N PRO A 38 15.33 4.06 -0.17
CA PRO A 38 14.15 3.72 -0.94
C PRO A 38 13.98 2.20 -1.05
N ILE A 39 12.75 1.72 -0.85
CA ILE A 39 12.43 0.32 -1.05
C ILE A 39 12.24 0.11 -2.55
N GLU A 40 13.11 -0.67 -3.17
CA GLU A 40 13.03 -0.98 -4.61
C GLU A 40 11.94 -2.00 -4.91
N ASN A 41 11.81 -3.02 -4.04
CA ASN A 41 10.80 -4.06 -4.16
C ASN A 41 9.71 -3.90 -3.10
N LEU A 42 8.51 -3.53 -3.54
CA LEU A 42 7.34 -3.40 -2.66
C LEU A 42 6.72 -4.76 -2.29
N GLU A 43 7.29 -5.87 -2.76
CA GLU A 43 6.85 -7.22 -2.41
C GLU A 43 6.86 -7.38 -0.89
N GLY A 44 5.73 -7.81 -0.33
CA GLY A 44 5.55 -7.86 1.13
C GLY A 44 5.29 -6.51 1.81
N HIS A 45 5.44 -5.35 1.17
CA HIS A 45 5.02 -4.06 1.73
C HIS A 45 3.49 -3.98 1.79
N ALA A 46 2.92 -3.40 2.87
CA ALA A 46 1.46 -3.30 3.04
C ALA A 46 0.74 -2.61 1.86
N TYR A 47 1.47 -1.75 1.12
CA TYR A 47 0.97 -1.15 -0.12
C TYR A 47 0.74 -2.17 -1.24
N ALA A 48 1.68 -3.09 -1.50
CA ALA A 48 1.51 -4.14 -2.51
C ALA A 48 0.43 -5.16 -2.13
N ARG A 49 0.06 -5.21 -0.85
CA ARG A 49 -1.04 -6.03 -0.31
C ARG A 49 -2.42 -5.38 -0.49
N ARG A 50 -2.51 -4.18 -1.09
CA ARG A 50 -3.82 -3.54 -1.32
C ARG A 50 -4.65 -4.37 -2.29
N LEU A 51 -5.89 -4.61 -1.89
CA LEU A 51 -6.90 -5.20 -2.75
C LEU A 51 -7.44 -4.14 -3.71
N ALA A 52 -7.52 -4.49 -4.99
CA ALA A 52 -8.25 -3.76 -6.00
C ALA A 52 -9.74 -3.71 -5.62
N VAL A 53 -10.48 -2.77 -6.21
CA VAL A 53 -11.90 -2.55 -5.89
C VAL A 53 -12.71 -3.81 -6.18
N GLU A 54 -12.39 -4.50 -7.27
CA GLU A 54 -13.02 -5.71 -7.75
C GLU A 54 -12.74 -6.89 -6.81
N GLU A 55 -11.53 -6.98 -6.26
CA GLU A 55 -11.17 -7.99 -5.26
C GLU A 55 -11.95 -7.77 -3.96
N LYS A 56 -12.10 -6.50 -3.52
CA LYS A 56 -12.92 -6.18 -2.33
C LYS A 56 -14.39 -6.55 -2.53
N ARG A 57 -14.94 -6.25 -3.71
CA ARG A 57 -16.32 -6.60 -4.07
C ARG A 57 -16.53 -8.11 -4.03
N LEU A 58 -15.60 -8.87 -4.64
CA LEU A 58 -15.62 -10.33 -4.62
C LEU A 58 -15.53 -10.90 -3.21
N ILE A 59 -14.70 -10.33 -2.33
CA ILE A 59 -14.64 -10.76 -0.92
C ILE A 59 -16.00 -10.59 -0.25
N GLY A 60 -16.66 -9.44 -0.46
CA GLY A 60 -17.99 -9.19 0.10
C GLY A 60 -19.00 -10.23 -0.38
N GLU A 61 -19.10 -10.45 -1.69
CA GLU A 61 -20.02 -11.43 -2.28
C GLU A 61 -19.80 -12.86 -1.76
N LEU A 62 -18.56 -13.25 -1.52
CA LEU A 62 -18.22 -14.58 -1.00
C LEU A 62 -18.44 -14.68 0.51
N ALA A 63 -18.20 -13.60 1.26
CA ALA A 63 -18.48 -13.54 2.68
C ALA A 63 -19.99 -13.61 2.96
N ASP A 64 -20.80 -12.97 2.12
CA ASP A 64 -22.27 -13.03 2.19
C ASP A 64 -22.81 -14.44 1.90
N GLN A 65 -22.02 -15.29 1.23
CA GLN A 65 -22.31 -16.71 0.99
C GLN A 65 -21.76 -17.63 2.09
N ASP A 66 -21.32 -17.07 3.21
CA ASP A 66 -20.73 -17.78 4.37
C ASP A 66 -19.51 -18.64 4.01
N ILE A 67 -18.78 -18.25 2.93
CA ILE A 67 -17.56 -18.94 2.54
C ILE A 67 -16.45 -18.59 3.54
N PRO A 68 -15.71 -19.59 4.06
CA PRO A 68 -14.64 -19.32 5.01
C PRO A 68 -13.59 -18.35 4.47
N ALA A 69 -13.20 -17.36 5.29
CA ALA A 69 -12.23 -16.34 4.92
C ALA A 69 -10.90 -16.92 4.38
N ARG A 70 -10.47 -18.08 4.89
CA ARG A 70 -9.28 -18.79 4.40
C ARG A 70 -9.42 -19.24 2.95
N SER A 71 -10.60 -19.73 2.58
CA SER A 71 -10.92 -20.16 1.22
C SER A 71 -11.00 -18.96 0.26
N ILE A 72 -11.66 -17.88 0.70
CA ILE A 72 -11.72 -16.61 -0.05
C ILE A 72 -10.30 -16.08 -0.31
N TRP A 73 -9.47 -16.02 0.73
CA TRP A 73 -8.09 -15.56 0.63
C TRP A 73 -7.25 -16.43 -0.31
N SER A 74 -7.38 -17.76 -0.20
CA SER A 74 -6.69 -18.70 -1.08
C SER A 74 -7.04 -18.48 -2.56
N ALA A 75 -8.32 -18.28 -2.86
CA ALA A 75 -8.79 -18.00 -4.22
C ALA A 75 -8.21 -16.71 -4.79
N ILE A 76 -8.18 -15.64 -3.98
CA ILE A 76 -7.63 -14.33 -4.39
C ILE A 76 -6.12 -14.41 -4.64
N MET A 77 -5.37 -15.07 -3.74
CA MET A 77 -3.92 -15.25 -3.91
C MET A 77 -3.58 -16.16 -5.09
N LYS A 78 -4.42 -17.16 -5.39
CA LYS A 78 -4.26 -18.01 -6.58
C LYS A 78 -4.44 -17.20 -7.87
N LYS A 79 -5.38 -16.24 -7.87
CA LYS A 79 -5.61 -15.34 -9.00
C LYS A 79 -4.50 -14.30 -9.17
N ASN A 80 -3.87 -13.89 -8.06
CA ASN A 80 -2.80 -12.88 -8.03
C ASN A 80 -1.54 -13.40 -7.32
N PRO A 81 -0.73 -14.24 -7.99
CA PRO A 81 0.44 -14.87 -7.38
C PRO A 81 1.52 -13.88 -6.93
N GLY A 82 1.62 -12.69 -7.55
CA GLY A 82 2.53 -11.63 -7.11
C GLY A 82 2.17 -10.95 -5.77
N LYS A 83 0.99 -11.26 -5.20
CA LYS A 83 0.60 -10.81 -3.85
C LYS A 83 0.88 -11.88 -2.78
N ARG A 84 1.38 -13.05 -3.19
CA ARG A 84 1.61 -14.20 -2.31
C ARG A 84 2.83 -13.93 -1.43
N LEU A 85 2.70 -14.19 -0.13
CA LEU A 85 3.79 -14.04 0.82
C LEU A 85 4.82 -15.18 0.62
N PRO A 86 6.14 -14.90 0.61
CA PRO A 86 7.10 -15.88 1.07
C PRO A 86 6.89 -16.05 2.58
N PHE A 87 6.65 -17.27 3.03
CA PHE A 87 6.57 -17.60 4.45
C PHE A 87 7.97 -17.61 5.08
#